data_AF-W2U7F9-F1
#
_entry.id   AF-W2U7F9-F1
#
_cell.length_a   1.000
_cell.length_b   1.000
_cell.length_c   1.000
_cell.angle_alpha   90.00
_cell.angle_beta   90.00
_cell.angle_gamma   90.00
#
_symmetry.space_group_name_H-M   'P 1'
#
loop_
_entity.id
_entity.type
_entity.pdbx_description
1 polymer ?
#
loop_
_entity_poly.entity_id
_entity_poly.type
_entity_poly.pdbx_seq_one_letter_code
_entity_poly.pdbx_strand_id
1 'polypeptide(L)'
;MQEALEVLRELWKEDGTVRNLLSKAAREGYVLVDTKDMPAHLLAALKTALARLRERLGEEKPSTLLVKQTGKGQEERKPMTWESPEGVRYAVHPHDLAPREERHWGYRDQRVEEAKAWVERFLAHAEVEEGPSLLEEALEREDNPHFRRDDLIPADLEARLRTLGWKGTLEELPTLVAGLPAREEAFRQAVGSILALVDPVRKEAVALKTPMGWEVRGQASKRVMKAVLALGLLQDLLQGEWSVGEARRLAQDVEPYAPGLLDKLEAIGALRQAAYLLKQYGRKRQVAVYRDLATGEPVLKAPVLA
;
A
#
# COMPACT_ATOMS: atom_id res chain seq x y z
N MET A 1 2.61 -5.25 -23.17
CA MET A 1 2.49 -6.73 -23.17
C MET A 1 3.51 -7.39 -22.24
N GLN A 2 4.78 -6.98 -22.27
CA GLN A 2 5.83 -7.54 -21.41
C GLN A 2 5.64 -7.16 -19.93
N GLU A 3 5.30 -5.90 -19.66
CA GLU A 3 4.91 -5.41 -18.31
C GLU A 3 3.70 -6.16 -17.74
N ALA A 4 2.64 -6.35 -18.53
CA ALA A 4 1.45 -7.11 -18.10
C ALA A 4 1.77 -8.58 -17.77
N LEU A 5 2.79 -9.18 -18.39
CA LEU A 5 3.27 -10.52 -18.05
C LEU A 5 4.10 -10.53 -16.76
N GLU A 6 4.81 -9.46 -16.46
CA GLU A 6 5.57 -9.30 -15.21
C GLU A 6 4.63 -9.09 -14.02
N VAL A 7 3.62 -8.25 -14.17
CA VAL A 7 2.54 -8.08 -13.18
C VAL A 7 1.83 -9.41 -12.90
N LEU A 8 1.49 -10.18 -13.94
CA LEU A 8 0.89 -11.52 -13.76
C LEU A 8 1.84 -12.51 -13.07
N ARG A 9 3.16 -12.38 -13.26
CA ARG A 9 4.17 -13.22 -12.58
C ARG A 9 4.30 -12.86 -11.11
N GLU A 10 4.24 -11.59 -10.76
CA GLU A 10 4.26 -11.11 -9.38
C GLU A 10 2.99 -11.51 -8.65
N LEU A 11 1.81 -11.25 -9.24
CA LEU A 11 0.52 -11.68 -8.70
C LEU A 11 0.45 -13.20 -8.49
N TRP A 12 1.02 -13.98 -9.41
CA TRP A 12 1.12 -15.44 -9.24
C TRP A 12 2.00 -15.85 -8.05
N LYS A 13 3.06 -15.09 -7.74
CA LYS A 13 3.99 -15.37 -6.63
C LYS A 13 3.39 -15.00 -5.29
N GLU A 14 2.73 -13.85 -5.22
CA GLU A 14 2.30 -13.22 -3.98
C GLU A 14 0.89 -13.63 -3.53
N ASP A 15 -0.02 -13.88 -4.47
CA ASP A 15 -1.41 -14.20 -4.16
C ASP A 15 -1.75 -15.67 -4.46
N GLY A 16 -1.96 -16.45 -3.39
CA GLY A 16 -2.37 -17.85 -3.46
C GLY A 16 -3.73 -18.06 -4.13
N THR A 17 -4.63 -17.08 -4.07
CA THR A 17 -5.95 -17.10 -4.69
C THR A 17 -5.84 -16.97 -6.19
N VAL A 18 -5.06 -16.00 -6.68
CA VAL A 18 -4.76 -15.80 -8.10
C VAL A 18 -4.02 -17.00 -8.67
N ARG A 19 -3.06 -17.56 -7.93
CA ARG A 19 -2.37 -18.81 -8.29
C ARG A 19 -3.34 -19.98 -8.47
N ASN A 20 -4.27 -20.17 -7.54
CA ASN A 20 -5.26 -21.24 -7.61
C ASN A 20 -6.23 -21.05 -8.78
N LEU A 21 -6.70 -19.82 -9.00
CA LEU A 21 -7.59 -19.48 -10.11
C LEU A 21 -6.93 -19.66 -11.47
N LEU A 22 -5.69 -19.21 -11.65
CA LEU A 22 -4.94 -19.38 -12.89
C LEU A 22 -4.54 -20.84 -13.13
N SER A 23 -4.21 -21.60 -12.07
CA SER A 23 -3.97 -23.05 -12.16
C SER A 23 -5.23 -23.80 -12.60
N LYS A 24 -6.37 -23.45 -12.02
CA LYS A 24 -7.68 -24.02 -12.35
C LYS A 24 -8.08 -23.66 -13.78
N ALA A 25 -7.97 -22.40 -14.16
CA ALA A 25 -8.20 -21.92 -15.53
C ALA A 25 -7.31 -22.62 -16.56
N ALA A 26 -6.03 -22.83 -16.23
CA ALA A 26 -5.10 -23.54 -17.11
C ALA A 26 -5.45 -25.02 -17.27
N ARG A 27 -5.80 -25.73 -16.18
CA ARG A 27 -6.24 -27.14 -16.24
C ARG A 27 -7.56 -27.30 -16.99
N GLU A 28 -8.52 -26.42 -16.72
CA GLU A 28 -9.88 -26.55 -17.21
C GLU A 28 -10.07 -25.92 -18.61
N GLY A 29 -9.19 -25.00 -19.04
CA GLY A 29 -9.13 -24.47 -20.40
C GLY A 29 -10.03 -23.26 -20.67
N TYR A 30 -10.28 -22.40 -19.68
CA TYR A 30 -11.13 -21.22 -19.83
C TYR A 30 -10.42 -19.94 -19.37
N VAL A 31 -10.88 -18.78 -19.86
CA VAL A 31 -10.50 -17.46 -19.33
C VAL A 31 -11.58 -17.01 -18.34
N LEU A 32 -11.17 -16.67 -17.11
CA LEU A 32 -12.05 -16.39 -15.97
C LEU A 32 -12.70 -14.99 -15.96
N VAL A 33 -12.76 -14.27 -17.09
CA VAL A 33 -13.18 -12.85 -17.07
C VAL A 33 -14.00 -12.52 -18.31
N ASP A 34 -15.05 -11.73 -18.12
CA ASP A 34 -15.81 -11.10 -19.20
C ASP A 34 -14.87 -10.23 -20.04
N THR A 35 -14.62 -10.65 -21.28
CA THR A 35 -13.58 -10.04 -22.15
C THR A 35 -14.01 -8.70 -22.75
N LYS A 36 -15.23 -8.24 -22.46
CA LYS A 36 -15.83 -7.06 -23.08
C LYS A 36 -15.18 -5.75 -22.64
N ASP A 37 -14.67 -5.70 -21.40
CA ASP A 37 -14.09 -4.48 -20.80
C ASP A 37 -12.56 -4.57 -20.57
N MET A 38 -11.90 -5.64 -21.03
CA MET A 38 -10.45 -5.78 -20.84
C MET A 38 -9.63 -5.16 -21.98
N PRO A 39 -8.58 -4.38 -21.65
CA PRO A 39 -7.61 -3.92 -22.63
C PRO A 39 -6.96 -5.08 -23.40
N ALA A 40 -6.86 -4.95 -24.73
CA ALA A 40 -6.40 -6.03 -25.62
C ALA A 40 -5.00 -6.59 -25.26
N HIS A 41 -4.11 -5.75 -24.74
CA HIS A 41 -2.75 -6.15 -24.35
C HIS A 41 -2.74 -7.03 -23.09
N LEU A 42 -3.69 -6.86 -22.18
CA LEU A 42 -3.82 -7.63 -20.94
C LEU A 42 -4.47 -8.98 -21.23
N LEU A 43 -5.45 -9.02 -22.14
CA LEU A 43 -6.01 -10.25 -22.68
C LEU A 43 -4.93 -11.10 -23.38
N ALA A 44 -4.06 -10.49 -24.18
CA ALA A 44 -2.95 -11.18 -24.85
C ALA A 44 -1.92 -11.73 -23.84
N ALA A 45 -1.62 -10.98 -22.78
CA ALA A 45 -0.73 -11.42 -21.71
C ALA A 45 -1.32 -12.61 -20.92
N LEU A 46 -2.60 -12.57 -20.55
CA LEU A 46 -3.30 -13.66 -19.89
C LEU A 46 -3.31 -14.95 -20.73
N LYS A 47 -3.64 -14.84 -22.02
CA LYS A 47 -3.59 -15.98 -22.97
C LYS A 47 -2.19 -16.60 -23.03
N THR A 48 -1.17 -15.76 -23.10
CA THR A 48 0.24 -16.20 -23.15
C THR A 48 0.67 -16.87 -21.83
N ALA A 49 0.25 -16.33 -20.69
CA ALA A 49 0.56 -16.88 -19.37
C ALA A 49 -0.12 -18.25 -19.17
N LEU A 50 -1.40 -18.38 -19.54
CA LEU A 50 -2.15 -19.64 -19.45
C LEU A 50 -1.56 -20.72 -20.37
N ALA A 51 -1.17 -20.38 -21.60
CA ALA A 51 -0.53 -21.31 -22.53
C ALA A 51 0.77 -21.88 -21.94
N ARG A 52 1.65 -21.01 -21.42
CA ARG A 52 2.90 -21.41 -20.76
C ARG A 52 2.66 -22.26 -19.51
N LEU A 53 1.57 -22.00 -18.78
CA LEU A 53 1.22 -22.76 -17.59
C LEU A 53 0.75 -24.17 -17.93
N ARG A 54 0.00 -24.34 -19.04
CA ARG A 54 -0.45 -25.65 -19.54
C ARG A 54 0.71 -26.51 -20.02
N GLU A 55 1.65 -25.93 -20.77
CA GLU A 55 2.88 -26.61 -21.16
C GLU A 55 3.65 -27.14 -19.94
N ARG A 56 3.75 -26.32 -18.87
CA ARG A 56 4.39 -26.74 -17.61
C ARG A 56 3.63 -27.81 -16.84
N LEU A 57 2.30 -27.88 -17.01
CA LEU A 57 1.45 -28.88 -16.36
C LEU A 57 1.33 -30.19 -17.15
N GLY A 58 1.95 -30.30 -18.34
CA GLY A 58 1.90 -31.50 -19.17
C GLY A 58 0.53 -31.75 -19.83
N GLU A 59 -0.29 -30.70 -19.97
CA GLU A 59 -1.63 -30.80 -20.55
C GLU A 59 -1.55 -30.69 -22.08
N GLU A 60 -1.51 -31.84 -22.78
CA GLU A 60 -1.34 -31.93 -24.25
C GLU A 60 -2.57 -31.51 -25.08
N LYS A 61 -3.72 -31.25 -24.45
CA LYS A 61 -4.94 -30.85 -25.17
C LYS A 61 -4.87 -29.37 -25.57
N PRO A 62 -5.17 -29.00 -26.84
CA PRO A 62 -5.27 -27.59 -27.23
C PRO A 62 -6.32 -26.89 -26.35
N SER A 63 -6.08 -25.63 -26.01
CA SER A 63 -7.04 -24.77 -25.29
C SER A 63 -8.38 -24.76 -26.04
N THR A 64 -9.34 -25.56 -25.58
CA THR A 64 -10.68 -25.59 -26.17
C THR A 64 -11.46 -24.36 -25.71
N LEU A 65 -11.39 -23.28 -26.47
CA LEU A 65 -12.53 -22.38 -26.60
C LEU A 65 -13.66 -23.15 -27.28
N LEU A 66 -14.38 -23.97 -26.50
CA LEU A 66 -15.64 -24.58 -26.92
C LEU A 66 -16.61 -24.49 -25.75
N VAL A 67 -17.48 -23.49 -25.84
CA VAL A 67 -18.80 -23.50 -25.22
C VAL A 67 -19.43 -24.85 -25.50
N LYS A 68 -20.04 -25.45 -24.47
CA LYS A 68 -20.77 -26.72 -24.52
C LYS A 68 -21.75 -26.72 -25.72
N GLN A 69 -21.33 -27.28 -26.85
CA GLN A 69 -22.21 -27.70 -27.94
C GLN A 69 -22.48 -29.18 -27.70
N THR A 70 -23.53 -29.47 -26.93
CA THR A 70 -24.11 -30.80 -26.93
C THR A 70 -24.70 -31.05 -28.32
N GLY A 71 -24.15 -32.07 -28.98
CA GLY A 71 -24.84 -33.00 -29.88
C GLY A 71 -25.68 -32.41 -31.03
N LYS A 72 -25.24 -32.70 -32.26
CA LYS A 72 -26.04 -32.90 -33.49
C LYS A 72 -27.53 -32.51 -33.40
N GLY A 73 -27.86 -31.39 -34.03
CA GLY A 73 -29.22 -31.00 -34.39
C GLY A 73 -29.24 -29.52 -34.75
N GLN A 74 -29.51 -29.18 -36.01
CA GLN A 74 -29.87 -27.82 -36.36
C GLN A 74 -31.17 -27.49 -35.64
N GLU A 75 -31.11 -26.65 -34.61
CA GLU A 75 -32.28 -25.96 -34.07
C GLU A 75 -31.98 -24.46 -34.05
N GLU A 76 -32.78 -23.70 -34.80
CA GLU A 76 -32.82 -22.25 -34.72
C GLU A 76 -33.18 -21.83 -33.29
N ARG A 77 -32.27 -21.10 -32.63
CA ARG A 77 -32.50 -20.58 -31.28
C ARG A 77 -33.52 -19.44 -31.34
N LYS A 78 -34.60 -19.57 -30.57
CA LYS A 78 -35.60 -18.52 -30.39
C LYS A 78 -34.98 -17.25 -29.78
N PRO A 79 -35.44 -16.05 -30.18
CA PRO A 79 -34.93 -14.78 -29.65
C PRO A 79 -35.12 -14.67 -28.14
N MET A 80 -34.12 -14.09 -27.47
CA MET A 80 -34.20 -13.70 -26.06
C MET A 80 -34.93 -12.38 -25.95
N THR A 81 -35.89 -12.25 -25.04
CA THR A 81 -36.57 -10.96 -24.81
C THR A 81 -35.82 -10.18 -23.74
N TRP A 82 -35.39 -8.96 -24.06
CA TRP A 82 -34.75 -8.02 -23.15
C TRP A 82 -35.66 -6.81 -22.95
N GLU A 83 -35.87 -6.39 -21.71
CA GLU A 83 -36.71 -5.24 -21.36
C GLU A 83 -35.80 -4.11 -20.89
N SER A 84 -35.89 -2.94 -21.53
CA SER A 84 -35.08 -1.78 -21.18
C SER A 84 -35.47 -1.23 -19.80
N PRO A 85 -34.62 -0.40 -19.14
CA PRO A 85 -34.97 0.29 -17.90
C PRO A 85 -36.23 1.18 -18.00
N GLU A 86 -36.64 1.51 -19.22
CA GLU A 86 -37.85 2.29 -19.55
C GLU A 86 -39.08 1.40 -19.81
N GLY A 87 -38.96 0.07 -19.67
CA GLY A 87 -40.07 -0.89 -19.78
C GLY A 87 -40.38 -1.37 -21.20
N VAL A 88 -39.49 -1.14 -22.17
CA VAL A 88 -39.72 -1.55 -23.56
C VAL A 88 -39.07 -2.90 -23.84
N ARG A 89 -39.86 -3.88 -24.29
CA ARG A 89 -39.42 -5.25 -24.58
C ARG A 89 -38.96 -5.41 -26.02
N TYR A 90 -37.71 -5.84 -26.18
CA TYR A 90 -37.08 -6.15 -27.47
C TYR A 90 -36.79 -7.64 -27.58
N ALA A 91 -37.04 -8.22 -28.75
CA ALA A 91 -36.59 -9.56 -29.10
C ALA A 91 -35.16 -9.46 -29.67
N VAL A 92 -34.18 -9.91 -28.89
CA VAL A 92 -32.76 -9.94 -29.24
C VAL A 92 -32.44 -11.31 -29.82
N HIS A 93 -32.08 -11.35 -31.09
CA HIS A 93 -31.66 -12.59 -31.73
C HIS A 93 -30.17 -12.86 -31.44
N PRO A 94 -29.74 -14.13 -31.40
CA PRO A 94 -28.32 -14.47 -31.21
C PRO A 94 -27.37 -13.82 -32.24
N HIS A 95 -27.90 -13.45 -33.40
CA HIS A 95 -27.16 -12.78 -34.49
C HIS A 95 -26.92 -11.30 -34.23
N ASP A 96 -27.67 -10.67 -33.33
CA ASP A 96 -27.52 -9.26 -32.95
C ASP A 96 -26.38 -9.06 -31.93
N LEU A 97 -25.90 -10.17 -31.32
CA LEU A 97 -24.87 -10.18 -30.28
C LEU A 97 -23.46 -10.48 -30.80
N ALA A 98 -23.33 -10.85 -32.08
CA ALA A 98 -22.03 -11.06 -32.72
C ALA A 98 -21.64 -9.78 -33.48
N PRO A 99 -20.42 -9.25 -33.32
CA PRO A 99 -19.97 -8.14 -34.14
C PRO A 99 -19.90 -8.63 -35.59
N ARG A 100 -20.84 -8.21 -36.43
CA ARG A 100 -20.72 -8.43 -37.86
C ARG A 100 -19.60 -7.52 -38.39
N GLU A 101 -18.75 -8.06 -39.27
CA GLU A 101 -18.12 -7.26 -40.33
C GLU A 101 -19.23 -6.81 -41.29
N GLU A 102 -20.14 -5.97 -40.80
CA GLU A 102 -21.17 -5.37 -41.63
C GLU A 102 -20.54 -4.25 -42.44
N ARG A 103 -20.83 -4.25 -43.75
CA ARG A 103 -20.40 -3.25 -44.74
C ARG A 103 -20.66 -1.79 -44.33
N HIS A 104 -21.44 -1.57 -43.28
CA HIS A 104 -21.88 -0.29 -42.75
C HIS A 104 -21.06 0.18 -41.54
N TRP A 105 -20.38 -0.73 -40.82
CA TRP A 105 -19.42 -0.39 -39.75
C TRP A 105 -18.04 -0.04 -40.30
N GLY A 106 -17.78 -0.38 -41.57
CA GLY A 106 -16.61 0.05 -42.33
C GLY A 106 -16.64 1.53 -42.74
N TYR A 107 -17.76 2.24 -42.52
CA TYR A 107 -17.72 3.69 -42.50
C TYR A 107 -17.06 4.10 -41.19
N ARG A 108 -15.74 4.35 -41.25
CA ARG A 108 -15.06 5.17 -40.25
C ARG A 108 -15.84 6.48 -40.17
N ASP A 109 -16.75 6.60 -39.21
CA ASP A 109 -17.45 7.84 -38.96
C ASP A 109 -16.38 8.87 -38.67
N GLN A 110 -16.28 9.85 -39.55
CA GLN A 110 -15.24 10.86 -39.49
C GLN A 110 -15.22 11.54 -38.12
N ARG A 111 -16.39 11.69 -37.46
CA ARG A 111 -16.51 12.25 -36.13
C ARG A 111 -15.87 11.38 -35.05
N VAL A 112 -15.92 10.06 -35.20
CA VAL A 112 -15.30 9.11 -34.25
C VAL A 112 -13.78 9.11 -34.42
N GLU A 113 -13.28 9.14 -35.65
CA GLU A 113 -11.84 9.26 -35.92
C GLU A 113 -11.31 10.65 -35.49
N GLU A 114 -12.07 11.71 -35.71
CA GLU A 114 -11.74 13.05 -35.23
C GLU A 114 -11.75 13.12 -33.71
N ALA A 115 -12.75 12.52 -33.04
CA ALA A 115 -12.80 12.45 -31.58
C ALA A 115 -11.62 11.62 -31.02
N LYS A 116 -11.31 10.48 -31.64
CA LYS A 116 -10.16 9.65 -31.27
C LYS A 116 -8.85 10.41 -31.44
N ALA A 117 -8.64 11.03 -32.61
CA ALA A 117 -7.44 11.82 -32.88
C ALA A 117 -7.34 13.04 -31.96
N TRP A 118 -8.47 13.63 -31.56
CA TRP A 118 -8.51 14.69 -30.56
C TRP A 118 -8.11 14.17 -29.18
N VAL A 119 -8.64 13.04 -28.72
CA VAL A 119 -8.26 12.43 -27.43
C VAL A 119 -6.78 12.04 -27.43
N GLU A 120 -6.27 11.45 -28.51
CA GLU A 120 -4.84 11.11 -28.65
C GLU A 120 -3.96 12.35 -28.57
N ARG A 121 -4.34 13.45 -29.25
CA ARG A 121 -3.62 14.73 -29.13
C ARG A 121 -3.73 15.32 -27.73
N PHE A 122 -4.91 15.32 -27.13
CA PHE A 122 -5.14 15.82 -25.77
C PHE A 122 -4.28 15.06 -24.76
N LEU A 123 -4.24 13.73 -24.83
CA LEU A 123 -3.43 12.90 -23.96
C LEU A 123 -1.92 13.09 -24.17
N ALA A 124 -1.49 13.35 -25.42
CA ALA A 124 -0.09 13.60 -25.75
C ALA A 124 0.43 14.95 -25.25
N HIS A 125 -0.44 15.92 -24.98
CA HIS A 125 -0.09 17.26 -24.46
C HIS A 125 -0.17 17.36 -22.93
N ALA A 126 -0.10 16.23 -22.23
CA ALA A 126 -0.01 16.24 -20.77
C ALA A 126 1.28 16.97 -20.34
N GLU A 127 1.13 18.08 -19.64
CA GLU A 127 2.25 18.76 -19.00
C GLU A 127 2.42 18.20 -17.59
N VAL A 128 3.65 17.85 -17.23
CA VAL A 128 3.95 17.41 -15.86
C VAL A 128 4.23 18.65 -15.02
N GLU A 129 3.33 18.94 -14.11
CA GLU A 129 3.47 20.03 -13.14
C GLU A 129 3.69 19.49 -11.73
N GLU A 130 4.21 20.35 -10.86
CA GLU A 130 4.32 20.08 -9.44
C GLU A 130 2.98 20.41 -8.76
N GLY A 131 2.19 19.36 -8.46
CA GLY A 131 0.91 19.46 -7.78
C GLY A 131 1.03 19.44 -6.25
N PRO A 132 -0.11 19.67 -5.56
CA PRO A 132 -0.14 19.64 -4.10
C PRO A 132 0.29 18.27 -3.57
N SER A 133 0.85 18.29 -2.37
CA SER A 133 1.20 17.08 -1.64
C SER A 133 -0.06 16.39 -1.10
N LEU A 134 0.02 15.10 -0.75
CA LEU A 134 -1.13 14.43 -0.12
C LEU A 134 -1.52 15.07 1.19
N LEU A 135 -0.55 15.60 1.92
CA LEU A 135 -0.82 16.29 3.17
C LEU A 135 -1.61 17.58 2.92
N GLU A 136 -1.26 18.35 1.89
CA GLU A 136 -2.01 19.55 1.50
C GLU A 136 -3.44 19.21 1.06
N GLU A 137 -3.61 18.20 0.20
CA GLU A 137 -4.95 17.73 -0.21
C GLU A 137 -5.78 17.20 0.97
N ALA A 138 -5.13 16.56 1.95
CA ALA A 138 -5.78 16.06 3.15
C ALA A 138 -6.18 17.18 4.11
N LEU A 139 -5.34 18.21 4.27
CA LEU A 139 -5.65 19.39 5.07
C LEU A 139 -6.85 20.15 4.50
N GLU A 140 -6.95 20.31 3.17
CA GLU A 140 -8.12 20.92 2.52
C GLU A 140 -9.42 20.16 2.78
N ARG A 141 -9.33 18.85 3.02
CA ARG A 141 -10.49 17.97 3.25
C ARG A 141 -10.71 17.64 4.72
N GLU A 142 -9.90 18.17 5.64
CA GLU A 142 -9.95 17.79 7.04
C GLU A 142 -11.30 18.13 7.71
N ASP A 143 -11.90 19.25 7.33
CA ASP A 143 -13.22 19.68 7.81
C ASP A 143 -14.39 18.87 7.19
N ASN A 144 -14.10 18.02 6.20
CA ASN A 144 -15.12 17.22 5.54
C ASN A 144 -15.48 15.97 6.40
N PRO A 145 -16.74 15.80 6.83
CA PRO A 145 -17.15 14.67 7.67
C PRO A 145 -17.01 13.30 6.98
N HIS A 146 -16.83 13.26 5.66
CA HIS A 146 -16.62 12.02 4.90
C HIS A 146 -15.14 11.72 4.63
N PHE A 147 -14.22 12.62 4.99
CA PHE A 147 -12.79 12.37 4.83
C PHE A 147 -12.32 11.33 5.86
N ARG A 148 -11.72 10.25 5.37
CA ARG A 148 -11.14 9.20 6.20
C ARG A 148 -9.64 9.40 6.30
N ARG A 149 -9.15 9.64 7.52
CA ARG A 149 -7.72 9.78 7.82
C ARG A 149 -6.96 8.44 7.78
N ASP A 150 -7.68 7.33 7.78
CA ASP A 150 -7.15 5.96 7.85
C ASP A 150 -6.15 5.65 6.71
N ASP A 151 -6.30 6.29 5.55
CA ASP A 151 -5.39 6.13 4.40
C ASP A 151 -4.02 6.79 4.62
N LEU A 152 -3.93 7.67 5.61
CA LEU A 152 -2.81 8.59 5.85
C LEU A 152 -2.10 8.28 7.16
N ILE A 153 -2.85 7.91 8.20
CA ILE A 153 -2.31 7.53 9.50
C ILE A 153 -2.93 6.18 9.90
N PRO A 154 -2.12 5.12 10.02
CA PRO A 154 -2.60 3.83 10.50
C PRO A 154 -3.28 3.93 11.88
N ALA A 155 -4.37 3.19 12.09
CA ALA A 155 -5.16 3.28 13.33
C ALA A 155 -4.37 2.96 14.61
N ASP A 156 -3.37 2.08 14.54
CA ASP A 156 -2.48 1.75 15.65
C ASP A 156 -1.57 2.92 16.01
N LEU A 157 -1.10 3.67 15.00
CA LEU A 157 -0.31 4.89 15.20
C LEU A 157 -1.19 6.02 15.75
N GLU A 158 -2.39 6.20 15.23
CA GLU A 158 -3.34 7.19 15.75
C GLU A 158 -3.62 6.97 17.25
N ALA A 159 -3.92 5.74 17.65
CA ALA A 159 -4.18 5.43 19.06
C ALA A 159 -2.99 5.82 19.96
N ARG A 160 -1.76 5.55 19.50
CA ARG A 160 -0.52 5.94 20.22
C ARG A 160 -0.30 7.45 20.22
N LEU A 161 -0.59 8.15 19.12
CA LEU A 161 -0.44 9.60 19.08
C LEU A 161 -1.45 10.30 20.01
N ARG A 162 -2.67 9.77 20.13
CA ARG A 162 -3.67 10.28 21.07
C ARG A 162 -3.21 10.17 22.52
N THR A 163 -2.56 9.06 22.93
CA THR A 163 -2.00 8.95 24.28
C THR A 163 -0.85 9.92 24.54
N LEU A 164 -0.20 10.41 23.48
CA LEU A 164 0.86 11.41 23.55
C LEU A 164 0.35 12.87 23.55
N GLY A 165 -0.97 13.07 23.51
CA GLY A 165 -1.60 14.39 23.55
C GLY A 165 -2.00 14.93 22.17
N TRP A 166 -2.03 14.10 21.12
CA TRP A 166 -2.59 14.50 19.84
C TRP A 166 -4.12 14.65 19.93
N LYS A 167 -4.67 15.78 19.49
CA LYS A 167 -6.12 16.00 19.50
C LYS A 167 -6.84 15.39 18.30
N GLY A 168 -6.10 14.83 17.35
CA GLY A 168 -6.64 14.12 16.20
C GLY A 168 -6.77 14.94 14.91
N THR A 169 -6.18 16.14 14.85
CA THR A 169 -6.14 16.95 13.62
C THR A 169 -4.77 16.90 12.95
N LEU A 170 -4.75 16.91 11.62
CA LEU A 170 -3.53 16.91 10.82
C LEU A 170 -2.76 18.21 10.99
N GLU A 171 -3.44 19.34 11.20
CA GLU A 171 -2.81 20.64 11.51
C GLU A 171 -1.93 20.61 12.77
N GLU A 172 -2.33 19.87 13.81
CA GLU A 172 -1.59 19.81 15.07
C GLU A 172 -0.48 18.76 15.07
N LEU A 173 -0.49 17.83 14.12
CA LEU A 173 0.46 16.74 14.06
C LEU A 173 1.93 17.23 13.87
N PRO A 174 2.23 18.23 13.01
CA PRO A 174 3.56 18.83 12.93
C PRO A 174 4.04 19.41 14.27
N THR A 175 3.16 20.07 15.02
CA THR A 175 3.51 20.65 16.34
C THR A 175 3.85 19.55 17.35
N LEU A 176 3.11 18.45 17.36
CA LEU A 176 3.41 17.30 18.21
C LEU A 176 4.76 16.66 17.84
N VAL A 177 5.02 16.50 16.54
CA VAL A 177 6.27 15.95 16.01
C VAL A 177 7.46 16.87 16.30
N ALA A 178 7.27 18.19 16.32
CA ALA A 178 8.32 19.14 16.68
C ALA A 178 8.88 18.94 18.10
N GLY A 179 8.12 18.29 18.99
CA GLY A 179 8.58 17.89 20.33
C GLY A 179 9.48 16.64 20.36
N LEU A 180 9.67 15.94 19.24
CA LEU A 180 10.47 14.71 19.17
C LEU A 180 11.92 14.91 19.66
N PRO A 181 12.70 15.94 19.24
CA PRO A 181 14.09 16.10 19.68
C PRO A 181 14.20 16.26 21.20
N ALA A 182 13.27 16.99 21.82
CA ALA A 182 13.24 17.17 23.27
C ALA A 182 12.96 15.85 24.01
N ARG A 183 12.07 15.00 23.47
CA ARG A 183 11.78 13.68 24.05
C ARG A 183 12.95 12.70 23.88
N GLU A 184 13.63 12.72 22.74
CA GLU A 184 14.84 11.92 22.54
C GLU A 184 15.93 12.34 23.52
N GLU A 185 16.13 13.63 23.71
CA GLU A 185 17.13 14.15 24.65
C GLU A 185 16.77 13.81 26.10
N ALA A 186 15.50 13.94 26.48
CA ALA A 186 15.03 13.51 27.79
C ALA A 186 15.23 11.99 28.01
N PHE A 187 15.10 11.18 26.95
CA PHE A 187 15.41 9.75 27.02
C PHE A 187 16.91 9.49 27.20
N ARG A 188 17.77 10.17 26.43
CA ARG A 188 19.24 10.10 26.60
C ARG A 188 19.66 10.44 28.02
N GLN A 189 19.14 11.54 28.56
CA GLN A 189 19.42 11.97 29.92
C GLN A 189 18.88 10.99 30.97
N ALA A 190 17.66 10.46 30.76
CA ALA A 190 17.10 9.44 31.65
C ALA A 190 17.95 8.18 31.70
N VAL A 191 18.48 7.70 30.57
CA VAL A 191 19.37 6.53 30.53
C VAL A 191 20.76 6.84 31.08
N GLY A 192 21.31 8.02 30.78
CA GLY A 192 22.62 8.47 31.27
C GLY A 192 22.64 8.71 32.79
N SER A 193 21.51 9.08 33.38
CA SER A 193 21.36 9.31 34.82
C SER A 193 21.12 8.04 35.64
N ILE A 194 21.02 6.87 35.00
CA ILE A 194 20.89 5.60 35.73
C ILE A 194 22.23 5.27 36.38
N LEU A 195 22.31 5.49 37.70
CA LEU A 195 23.48 5.18 38.53
C LEU A 195 23.32 3.87 39.32
N ALA A 196 22.12 3.29 39.33
CA ALA A 196 21.80 2.08 40.07
C ALA A 196 20.76 1.25 39.33
N LEU A 197 20.92 -0.07 39.36
CA LEU A 197 19.88 -1.03 39.03
C LEU A 197 19.29 -1.57 40.33
N VAL A 198 17.96 -1.52 40.46
CA VAL A 198 17.26 -1.86 41.70
C VAL A 198 16.45 -3.13 41.50
N ASP A 199 16.55 -4.08 42.43
CA ASP A 199 15.71 -5.27 42.42
C ASP A 199 14.23 -4.86 42.59
N PRO A 200 13.33 -5.25 41.68
CA PRO A 200 11.94 -4.81 41.73
C PRO A 200 11.18 -5.34 42.95
N VAL A 201 11.61 -6.48 43.51
CA VAL A 201 10.98 -7.14 44.66
C VAL A 201 11.58 -6.65 45.96
N ARG A 202 12.92 -6.70 46.08
CA ARG A 202 13.63 -6.35 47.32
C ARG A 202 13.83 -4.86 47.51
N LYS A 203 13.68 -4.07 46.44
CA LYS A 203 13.95 -2.61 46.42
C LYS A 203 15.37 -2.24 46.83
N GLU A 204 16.30 -3.17 46.67
CA GLU A 204 17.72 -3.01 46.96
C GLU A 204 18.53 -2.81 45.67
N ALA A 205 19.61 -2.04 45.74
CA ALA A 205 20.51 -1.88 44.60
C ALA A 205 21.28 -3.19 44.34
N VAL A 206 21.07 -3.78 43.17
CA VAL A 206 21.76 -4.99 42.69
C VAL A 206 22.99 -4.67 41.86
N ALA A 207 23.05 -3.48 41.27
CA ALA A 207 24.25 -2.96 40.62
C ALA A 207 24.34 -1.45 40.81
N LEU A 208 25.56 -0.93 40.97
CA LEU A 208 25.84 0.50 41.09
C LEU A 208 26.92 0.93 40.11
N LYS A 209 26.77 2.14 39.57
CA LYS A 209 27.80 2.78 38.76
C LYS A 209 28.86 3.39 39.67
N THR A 210 30.12 2.97 39.48
CA THR A 210 31.31 3.55 40.12
C THR A 210 32.23 4.15 39.05
N PRO A 211 33.26 4.93 39.43
CA PRO A 211 34.23 5.47 38.47
C PRO A 211 34.97 4.38 37.68
N MET A 212 35.07 3.16 38.22
CA MET A 212 35.76 2.02 37.60
C MET A 212 34.84 1.15 36.73
N GLY A 213 33.54 1.42 36.71
CA GLY A 213 32.57 0.63 35.93
C GLY A 213 31.29 0.35 36.70
N TRP A 214 30.61 -0.73 36.34
CA TRP A 214 29.44 -1.21 37.07
C TRP A 214 29.85 -2.28 38.07
N GLU A 215 29.54 -2.06 39.35
CA GLU A 215 29.75 -3.04 40.41
C GLU A 215 28.45 -3.75 40.76
N VAL A 216 28.44 -5.07 40.59
CA VAL A 216 27.28 -5.92 40.93
C VAL A 216 27.40 -6.35 42.38
N ARG A 217 26.33 -6.14 43.16
CA ARG A 217 26.28 -6.46 44.59
C ARG A 217 25.77 -7.89 44.81
N GLY A 218 26.39 -8.59 45.74
CA GLY A 218 26.02 -9.95 46.12
C GLY A 218 26.32 -10.99 45.03
N GLN A 219 25.58 -12.10 45.05
CA GLN A 219 25.76 -13.17 44.08
C GLN A 219 25.12 -12.78 42.74
N ALA A 220 25.95 -12.33 41.80
CA ALA A 220 25.52 -11.80 40.50
C ALA A 220 24.71 -12.85 39.71
N SER A 221 23.39 -12.62 39.60
CA SER A 221 22.57 -13.46 38.73
C SER A 221 22.86 -13.16 37.26
N LYS A 222 22.70 -14.17 36.39
CA LYS A 222 22.85 -14.01 34.93
C LYS A 222 21.98 -12.87 34.39
N ARG A 223 20.79 -12.64 34.99
CA ARG A 223 19.87 -11.57 34.60
C ARG A 223 20.41 -10.18 34.94
N VAL A 224 20.98 -10.00 36.14
CA VAL A 224 21.57 -8.72 36.57
C VAL A 224 22.79 -8.39 35.70
N MET A 225 23.65 -9.36 35.44
CA MET A 225 24.80 -9.16 34.54
C MET A 225 24.36 -8.74 33.12
N LYS A 226 23.31 -9.40 32.58
CA LYS A 226 22.75 -9.04 31.27
C LYS A 226 22.20 -7.62 31.25
N ALA A 227 21.48 -7.21 32.30
CA ALA A 227 20.94 -5.86 32.43
C ALA A 227 22.04 -4.79 32.50
N VAL A 228 23.11 -5.04 33.27
CA VAL A 228 24.28 -4.15 33.36
C VAL A 228 24.96 -3.98 32.01
N LEU A 229 25.21 -5.08 31.29
CA LEU A 229 25.80 -5.04 29.95
C LEU A 229 24.88 -4.31 28.96
N ALA A 230 23.59 -4.60 28.98
CA ALA A 230 22.61 -3.95 28.11
C ALA A 230 22.50 -2.45 28.37
N LEU A 231 22.56 -2.03 29.64
CA LEU A 231 22.57 -0.61 30.01
C LEU A 231 23.83 0.11 29.52
N GLY A 232 25.01 -0.52 29.63
CA GLY A 232 26.26 0.03 29.08
C GLY A 232 26.16 0.21 27.55
N LEU A 233 25.73 -0.85 26.84
CA LEU A 233 25.52 -0.78 25.39
C LEU A 233 24.46 0.26 25.00
N LEU A 234 23.41 0.43 25.80
CA LEU A 234 22.38 1.43 25.56
C LEU A 234 22.93 2.85 25.75
N GLN A 235 23.74 3.08 26.79
CA GLN A 235 24.41 4.35 27.03
C GLN A 235 25.34 4.72 25.87
N ASP A 236 26.11 3.75 25.36
CA ASP A 236 27.02 3.95 24.23
C ASP A 236 26.26 4.19 22.92
N LEU A 237 25.22 3.39 22.65
CA LEU A 237 24.36 3.54 21.45
C LEU A 237 23.75 4.95 21.35
N LEU A 238 23.35 5.52 22.48
CA LEU A 238 22.67 6.81 22.53
C LEU A 238 23.61 8.02 22.32
N GLN A 239 24.94 7.81 22.26
CA GLN A 239 25.90 8.88 21.95
C GLN A 239 25.92 9.25 20.46
N GLY A 240 25.42 8.37 19.59
CA GLY A 240 25.39 8.57 18.14
C GLY A 240 23.97 8.57 17.56
N GLU A 241 23.89 8.27 16.27
CA GLU A 241 22.61 7.92 15.64
C GLU A 241 22.18 6.52 16.08
N TRP A 242 20.90 6.35 16.37
CA TRP A 242 20.36 5.09 16.91
C TRP A 242 18.96 4.81 16.39
N SER A 243 18.64 3.52 16.26
CA SER A 243 17.29 3.06 15.92
C SER A 243 16.48 2.70 17.16
N VAL A 244 15.17 2.96 17.13
CA VAL A 244 14.26 2.61 18.24
C VAL A 244 14.24 1.10 18.47
N GLY A 245 14.39 0.30 17.41
CA GLY A 245 14.43 -1.16 17.50
C GLY A 245 15.63 -1.67 18.31
N GLU A 246 16.83 -1.16 18.04
CA GLU A 246 18.05 -1.52 18.78
C GLU A 246 17.98 -1.06 20.24
N ALA A 247 17.57 0.20 20.47
CA ALA A 247 17.39 0.73 21.81
C ALA A 247 16.36 -0.07 22.61
N ARG A 248 15.24 -0.47 21.98
CA ARG A 248 14.19 -1.31 22.60
C ARG A 248 14.75 -2.67 23.00
N ARG A 249 15.53 -3.31 22.13
CA ARG A 249 16.13 -4.62 22.42
C ARG A 249 17.04 -4.59 23.65
N LEU A 250 17.83 -3.52 23.81
CA LEU A 250 18.69 -3.34 24.98
C LEU A 250 17.86 -2.97 26.22
N ALA A 251 16.90 -2.06 26.08
CA ALA A 251 16.03 -1.62 27.17
C ALA A 251 15.19 -2.77 27.76
N GLN A 252 14.81 -3.79 26.98
CA GLN A 252 14.07 -4.97 27.49
C GLN A 252 14.79 -5.69 28.64
N ASP A 253 16.13 -5.73 28.62
CA ASP A 253 16.91 -6.37 29.68
C ASP A 253 17.09 -5.47 30.91
N VAL A 254 16.94 -4.15 30.74
CA VAL A 254 17.11 -3.12 31.77
C VAL A 254 15.79 -2.80 32.48
N GLU A 255 14.68 -2.82 31.76
CA GLU A 255 13.33 -2.45 32.20
C GLU A 255 12.92 -3.04 33.56
N PRO A 256 13.19 -4.34 33.87
CA PRO A 256 12.81 -4.89 35.18
C PRO A 256 13.48 -4.21 36.38
N TYR A 257 14.62 -3.54 36.16
CA TYR A 257 15.44 -2.91 37.20
C TYR A 257 15.43 -1.38 37.15
N ALA A 258 15.04 -0.81 36.01
CA ALA A 258 14.84 0.63 35.80
C ALA A 258 13.62 0.83 34.88
N PRO A 259 12.39 0.83 35.46
CA PRO A 259 11.15 0.81 34.69
C PRO A 259 10.87 2.15 33.98
N GLY A 260 10.07 2.08 32.92
CA GLY A 260 9.60 3.21 32.13
C GLY A 260 10.49 3.56 30.93
N LEU A 261 11.48 2.74 30.59
CA LEU A 261 12.31 2.96 29.40
C LEU A 261 11.57 2.53 28.14
N LEU A 262 10.87 1.39 28.19
CA LEU A 262 10.10 0.88 27.05
C LEU A 262 8.98 1.84 26.65
N ASP A 263 8.21 2.36 27.61
CA ASP A 263 7.13 3.33 27.33
C ASP A 263 7.66 4.60 26.64
N LYS A 264 8.81 5.11 27.10
CA LYS A 264 9.47 6.26 26.47
C LYS A 264 9.91 5.95 25.04
N LEU A 265 10.44 4.75 24.79
CA LEU A 265 10.84 4.31 23.45
C LEU A 265 9.64 4.10 22.53
N GLU A 266 8.52 3.59 23.03
CA GLU A 266 7.29 3.47 22.25
C GLU A 266 6.75 4.85 21.85
N ALA A 267 6.77 5.82 22.76
CA ALA A 267 6.42 7.21 22.47
C ALA A 267 7.31 7.82 21.37
N ILE A 268 8.64 7.65 21.49
CA ILE A 268 9.60 8.14 20.49
C ILE A 268 9.38 7.43 19.15
N GLY A 269 9.13 6.12 19.15
CA GLY A 269 8.84 5.33 17.96
C GLY A 269 7.62 5.84 17.21
N ALA A 270 6.51 6.08 17.92
CA ALA A 270 5.30 6.65 17.33
C ALA A 270 5.56 8.03 16.69
N LEU A 271 6.29 8.90 17.39
CA LEU A 271 6.62 10.23 16.87
C LEU A 271 7.57 10.19 15.67
N ARG A 272 8.57 9.29 15.65
CA ARG A 272 9.44 9.08 14.48
C ARG A 272 8.65 8.56 13.27
N GLN A 273 7.70 7.65 13.50
CA GLN A 273 6.83 7.15 12.44
C GLN A 273 5.93 8.27 11.90
N ALA A 274 5.33 9.08 12.77
CA ALA A 274 4.55 10.25 12.36
C ALA A 274 5.39 11.27 11.58
N ALA A 275 6.61 11.56 12.04
CA ALA A 275 7.54 12.45 11.34
C ALA A 275 7.89 11.92 9.94
N TYR A 276 8.10 10.61 9.81
CA TYR A 276 8.32 9.97 8.52
C TYR A 276 7.12 10.11 7.59
N LEU A 277 5.90 9.86 8.08
CA LEU A 277 4.67 10.00 7.30
C LEU A 277 4.45 11.45 6.85
N LEU A 278 4.62 12.44 7.74
CA LEU A 278 4.57 13.85 7.37
C LEU A 278 5.58 14.19 6.28
N LYS A 279 6.80 13.67 6.36
CA LYS A 279 7.83 13.87 5.33
C LYS A 279 7.49 13.19 4.01
N GLN A 280 6.86 12.01 4.04
CA GLN A 280 6.46 11.29 2.83
C GLN A 280 5.28 11.97 2.15
N TYR A 281 4.25 12.32 2.92
CA TYR A 281 3.01 12.89 2.40
C TYR A 281 3.08 14.38 2.13
N GLY A 282 4.01 15.10 2.77
CA GLY A 282 4.30 16.52 2.49
C GLY A 282 5.21 16.74 1.27
N ARG A 283 5.65 15.68 0.58
CA ARG A 283 6.32 15.81 -0.71
C ARG A 283 5.28 16.13 -1.78
N LYS A 284 5.52 17.22 -2.50
CA LYS A 284 4.75 17.54 -3.70
C LYS A 284 4.86 16.42 -4.72
N ARG A 285 3.80 16.28 -5.52
CA ARG A 285 3.66 15.18 -6.48
C ARG A 285 3.70 15.70 -7.90
N GLN A 286 4.20 14.87 -8.80
CA GLN A 286 4.04 15.13 -10.21
C GLN A 286 2.59 14.82 -10.60
N VAL A 287 1.94 15.81 -11.20
CA VAL A 287 0.57 15.71 -11.67
C VAL A 287 0.58 16.03 -13.16
N ALA A 288 0.02 15.13 -13.95
CA ALA A 288 -0.26 15.38 -15.36
C ALA A 288 -1.42 16.35 -15.43
N VAL A 289 -1.16 17.52 -16.00
CA VAL A 289 -2.15 18.56 -16.25
C VAL A 289 -2.48 18.52 -17.73
N TYR A 290 -3.73 18.22 -18.04
CA TYR A 290 -4.26 18.26 -19.39
C TYR A 290 -5.02 19.56 -19.57
N ARG A 291 -4.57 20.35 -20.56
CA ARG A 291 -5.14 21.65 -20.88
C ARG A 291 -6.05 21.55 -22.09
N ASP A 292 -7.07 22.40 -22.14
CA ASP A 292 -7.85 22.58 -23.36
C ASP A 292 -6.93 23.15 -24.44
N LEU A 293 -6.88 22.51 -25.60
CA LEU A 293 -6.06 22.95 -26.73
C LEU A 293 -6.53 24.31 -27.30
N ALA A 294 -7.78 24.71 -27.07
CA ALA A 294 -8.33 25.97 -27.55
C ALA A 294 -8.07 27.15 -26.60
N THR A 295 -8.11 26.93 -25.28
CA THR A 295 -8.03 28.00 -24.27
C THR A 295 -6.75 27.98 -23.43
N GLY A 296 -6.05 26.84 -23.38
CA GLY A 296 -4.89 26.62 -22.51
C GLY A 296 -5.24 26.40 -21.03
N GLU A 297 -6.53 26.40 -20.67
CA GLU A 297 -6.97 26.21 -19.30
C GLU A 297 -6.87 24.75 -18.87
N PRO A 298 -6.51 24.45 -17.61
CA PRO A 298 -6.42 23.09 -17.11
C PRO A 298 -7.83 22.47 -16.99
N VAL A 299 -8.09 21.41 -17.75
CA VAL A 299 -9.38 20.70 -17.78
C VAL A 299 -9.34 19.46 -16.91
N LEU A 300 -8.19 18.79 -16.85
CA LEU A 300 -8.01 17.57 -16.06
C LEU A 300 -6.65 17.59 -15.37
N LYS A 301 -6.63 17.17 -14.11
CA LYS A 301 -5.41 16.90 -13.34
C LYS A 301 -5.44 15.44 -12.90
N ALA A 302 -4.40 14.69 -13.22
CA ALA A 302 -4.29 13.28 -12.85
C ALA A 302 -2.91 13.01 -12.23
N PRO A 303 -2.82 12.17 -11.18
CA PRO A 303 -1.52 11.78 -10.64
C PRO A 303 -0.70 11.05 -11.71
N VAL A 304 0.59 11.38 -11.83
CA VAL A 304 1.51 10.64 -12.69
C VAL A 304 1.79 9.29 -12.03
N LEU A 305 1.33 8.20 -12.64
CA LEU A 305 1.68 6.84 -12.22
C LEU A 305 3.14 6.61 -12.63
N ALA A 306 4.04 6.51 -11.64
CA ALA A 306 5.44 6.16 -11.81
C ALA A 306 5.62 4.65 -12.01
#